data_AF-A0A8J6HIR1-F1
#
_entry.id   AF-A0A8J6HIR1-F1
#
_cell.length_a   1.000
_cell.length_b   1.000
_cell.length_c   1.000
_cell.angle_alpha   90.00
_cell.angle_beta   90.00
_cell.angle_gamma   90.00
#
_symmetry.space_group_name_H-M   'P 1'
#
loop_
_entity.id
_entity.type
_entity.pdbx_description
1 polymer ?
#
loop_
_entity_poly.entity_id
_entity_poly.type
_entity_poly.pdbx_seq_one_letter_code
_entity_poly.pdbx_strand_id
1 'polypeptide(L)'
;MEIETLSDHQYISFEIEDKHNKQSQIRDETVTGWRVKRLNTQSMALAIQKEITQSDTDPERYTEALTRACNFLLPKKKQGRRREVYWWCESIAELRRKCLKKKRQMVRKNRRQGTSDQEKKQAYELYKQARKKLKLEIGRAKEKAWKEVCQDVEEDPWD
;
A
#
# COMPACT_ATOMS: atom_id res chain seq x y z
N MET A 1 -43.88 3.79 15.13
CA MET A 1 -44.66 3.52 13.90
C MET A 1 -43.98 2.36 13.23
N GLU A 2 -44.64 1.21 13.21
CA GLU A 2 -44.18 0.04 12.48
C GLU A 2 -44.41 0.28 10.99
N ILE A 3 -43.34 0.16 10.19
CA ILE A 3 -43.42 0.30 8.74
C ILE A 3 -43.92 -1.04 8.23
N GLU A 4 -45.18 -1.08 7.84
CA GLU A 4 -45.81 -2.29 7.32
C GLU A 4 -45.37 -2.49 5.88
N THR A 5 -44.70 -3.61 5.63
CA THR A 5 -44.07 -3.88 4.34
C THR A 5 -44.80 -5.03 3.68
N LEU A 6 -45.51 -4.75 2.59
CA LEU A 6 -46.27 -5.74 1.79
C LEU A 6 -45.35 -6.67 0.99
N SER A 7 -44.26 -7.14 1.60
CA SER A 7 -43.26 -8.03 1.01
C SER A 7 -42.81 -9.04 2.06
N ASP A 8 -42.65 -10.29 1.66
CA ASP A 8 -42.16 -11.38 2.52
C ASP A 8 -40.66 -11.27 2.85
N HIS A 9 -40.01 -10.16 2.49
CA HIS A 9 -38.59 -9.90 2.75
C HIS A 9 -38.43 -8.88 3.88
N GLN A 10 -37.56 -9.19 4.85
CA GLN A 10 -37.19 -8.26 5.91
C GLN A 10 -36.26 -7.16 5.38
N TYR A 11 -36.52 -5.91 5.74
CA TYR A 11 -35.61 -4.81 5.43
C TYR A 11 -34.35 -4.92 6.27
N ILE A 12 -33.22 -5.05 5.58
CA ILE A 12 -31.91 -4.88 6.19
C ILE A 12 -31.55 -3.40 6.07
N SER A 13 -31.43 -2.72 7.21
CA SER A 13 -30.90 -1.37 7.29
C SER A 13 -29.57 -1.37 8.02
N PHE A 14 -28.66 -0.49 7.62
CA PHE A 14 -27.41 -0.25 8.31
C PHE A 14 -27.03 1.22 8.19
N GLU A 15 -26.43 1.73 9.26
CA GLU A 15 -25.95 3.10 9.33
C GLU A 15 -24.45 3.12 9.06
N ILE A 16 -24.00 3.91 8.10
CA ILE A 16 -22.58 4.04 7.78
C ILE A 16 -22.03 5.24 8.54
N GLU A 17 -21.37 4.99 9.67
CA GLU A 17 -20.54 6.02 10.31
C GLU A 17 -19.31 6.28 9.46
N ASP A 18 -19.22 7.47 8.88
CA ASP A 18 -18.07 7.93 8.12
C ASP A 18 -16.93 8.30 9.09
N LYS A 19 -16.24 7.28 9.62
CA LYS A 19 -14.99 7.45 10.42
C LYS A 19 -13.85 7.87 9.51
N HIS A 20 -14.00 9.00 8.85
CA HIS A 20 -12.92 9.71 8.22
C HIS A 20 -11.94 10.15 9.31
N ASN A 21 -10.82 9.43 9.37
CA ASN A 21 -9.62 9.68 10.18
C ASN A 21 -9.40 8.76 11.40
N LYS A 22 -9.23 7.46 11.13
CA LYS A 22 -8.14 6.70 11.76
C LYS A 22 -7.07 6.42 10.71
N GLN A 23 -6.31 7.46 10.35
CA GLN A 23 -5.04 7.23 9.69
C GLN A 23 -4.21 6.29 10.57
N SER A 24 -3.80 5.16 10.00
CA SER A 24 -2.63 4.39 10.42
C SER A 24 -2.63 3.79 11.83
N GLN A 25 -3.79 3.41 12.38
CA GLN A 25 -3.75 2.42 13.46
C GLN A 25 -3.45 1.06 12.84
N ILE A 26 -2.17 0.69 12.94
CA ILE A 26 -1.65 -0.65 12.70
C ILE A 26 -1.75 -1.03 11.21
N ARG A 27 -0.83 -0.49 10.40
CA ARG A 27 -0.22 -1.41 9.44
C ARG A 27 0.49 -2.42 10.32
N ASP A 28 -0.18 -3.54 10.61
CA ASP A 28 0.47 -4.69 11.21
C ASP A 28 1.79 -4.84 10.47
N GLU A 29 2.88 -4.74 11.21
CA GLU A 29 4.20 -4.59 10.61
C GLU A 29 4.54 -5.77 9.68
N THR A 30 3.78 -6.88 9.70
CA THR A 30 4.08 -8.04 8.89
C THR A 30 2.87 -8.92 8.51
N VAL A 31 1.81 -8.41 7.87
CA VAL A 31 1.00 -9.31 7.01
C VAL A 31 1.73 -9.54 5.68
N THR A 32 2.97 -9.98 5.80
CA THR A 32 3.66 -10.59 4.68
C THR A 32 3.10 -11.99 4.56
N GLY A 33 2.17 -12.16 3.60
CA GLY A 33 1.64 -13.47 3.25
C GLY A 33 2.75 -14.49 2.97
N TRP A 34 2.38 -15.76 2.91
CA TRP A 34 3.34 -16.83 2.69
C TRP A 34 3.94 -16.82 1.28
N ARG A 35 5.21 -17.24 1.14
CA ARG A 35 5.85 -17.39 -0.17
C ARG A 35 5.40 -18.70 -0.83
N VAL A 36 4.31 -18.65 -1.61
CA VAL A 36 3.70 -19.83 -2.25
C VAL A 36 4.43 -20.35 -3.50
N LYS A 37 5.41 -19.61 -4.06
CA LYS A 37 6.06 -19.94 -5.36
C LYS A 37 6.78 -21.31 -5.40
N ARG A 38 7.06 -21.93 -4.25
CA ARG A 38 7.70 -23.24 -4.15
C ARG A 38 6.90 -24.20 -3.27
N LEU A 39 5.58 -24.00 -3.20
CA LEU A 39 4.73 -24.89 -2.42
C LEU A 39 4.76 -26.29 -3.04
N ASN A 40 5.13 -27.29 -2.24
CA ASN A 40 4.94 -28.69 -2.60
C ASN A 40 3.51 -29.09 -2.20
N THR A 41 2.65 -29.32 -3.20
CA THR A 41 1.24 -29.69 -3.01
C THR A 41 1.08 -30.98 -2.20
N GLN A 42 1.98 -31.95 -2.36
CA GLN A 42 1.94 -33.21 -1.63
C GLN A 42 2.27 -33.00 -0.14
N SER A 43 3.29 -32.20 0.16
CA SER A 43 3.62 -31.83 1.55
C SER A 43 2.49 -31.04 2.21
N MET A 44 1.79 -30.19 1.45
CA MET A 44 0.62 -29.47 1.94
C MET A 44 -0.54 -30.40 2.29
N ALA A 45 -0.89 -31.33 1.40
CA ALA A 45 -1.95 -32.29 1.64
C ALA A 45 -1.70 -33.10 2.91
N LEU A 46 -0.46 -33.56 3.13
CA LEU A 46 -0.07 -34.28 4.35
C LEU A 46 -0.19 -33.41 5.61
N ALA A 47 0.25 -32.15 5.55
CA ALA A 47 0.16 -31.24 6.70
C ALA A 47 -1.30 -30.91 7.06
N ILE A 48 -2.15 -30.72 6.05
CA ILE A 48 -3.59 -30.48 6.24
C ILE A 48 -4.26 -31.74 6.81
N GLN A 49 -3.97 -32.92 6.28
CA GLN A 49 -4.54 -34.18 6.75
C GLN A 49 -4.13 -34.50 8.20
N LYS A 50 -2.96 -34.05 8.64
CA LYS A 50 -2.51 -34.17 10.03
C LYS A 50 -3.27 -33.22 10.97
N GLU A 51 -3.60 -32.01 10.50
CA GLU A 51 -4.20 -30.96 11.34
C GLU A 51 -5.73 -30.93 11.30
N ILE A 52 -6.35 -31.52 10.27
CA ILE A 52 -7.80 -31.48 10.05
C ILE A 52 -8.34 -32.90 10.06
N THR A 53 -9.14 -33.22 11.07
CA THR A 53 -9.88 -34.48 11.14
C THR A 53 -11.24 -34.29 10.45
N GLN A 54 -11.78 -35.33 9.79
CA GLN A 54 -13.02 -35.25 8.99
C GLN A 54 -14.27 -34.78 9.77
N SER A 55 -14.20 -34.64 11.10
CA SER A 55 -15.26 -34.21 11.99
C SER A 55 -15.27 -32.71 12.33
N ASP A 56 -14.30 -31.92 11.87
CA ASP A 56 -14.26 -30.47 12.14
C ASP A 56 -15.13 -29.69 11.13
N THR A 57 -16.40 -29.46 11.49
CA THR A 57 -17.35 -28.64 10.72
C THR A 57 -17.27 -27.15 11.08
N ASP A 58 -16.45 -26.78 12.06
CA ASP A 58 -16.27 -25.40 12.51
C ASP A 58 -15.34 -24.62 11.57
N PRO A 59 -15.85 -23.58 10.88
CA PRO A 59 -15.04 -22.78 9.95
C PRO A 59 -13.83 -22.13 10.61
N GLU A 60 -13.91 -21.75 11.89
CA GLU A 60 -12.83 -21.06 12.58
C GLU A 60 -11.65 -22.02 12.80
N ARG A 61 -11.92 -23.21 13.34
CA ARG A 61 -10.92 -24.28 13.49
C ARG A 61 -10.26 -24.67 12.17
N TYR A 62 -11.04 -24.72 11.09
CA TYR A 62 -10.52 -25.01 9.76
C TYR A 62 -9.52 -23.94 9.31
N THR A 63 -9.85 -22.66 9.48
CA THR A 63 -8.93 -21.56 9.12
C THR A 63 -7.67 -21.54 9.97
N GLU A 64 -7.76 -21.89 11.25
CA GLU A 64 -6.60 -21.99 12.16
C GLU A 64 -5.67 -23.14 11.76
N ALA A 65 -6.23 -24.32 11.49
CA ALA A 65 -5.46 -25.49 11.06
C ALA A 65 -4.73 -25.22 9.73
N LEU A 66 -5.41 -24.62 8.75
CA LEU A 66 -4.78 -24.18 7.51
C LEU A 66 -3.68 -23.15 7.74
N THR A 67 -3.89 -22.21 8.67
CA THR A 67 -2.88 -21.20 9.03
C THR A 67 -1.66 -21.85 9.68
N ARG A 68 -1.84 -22.85 10.55
CA ARG A 68 -0.75 -23.62 11.16
C ARG A 68 0.04 -24.40 10.11
N ALA A 69 -0.64 -25.14 9.23
CA ALA A 69 0.00 -25.87 8.13
C ALA A 69 0.80 -24.92 7.21
N CYS A 70 0.24 -23.76 6.86
CA CYS A 70 0.94 -22.75 6.07
C CYS A 70 2.13 -22.15 6.80
N ASN A 71 2.04 -21.88 8.11
CA ASN A 71 3.17 -21.39 8.91
C ASN A 71 4.31 -22.41 9.01
N PHE A 72 3.99 -23.70 9.06
CA PHE A 72 4.98 -24.78 9.09
C PHE A 72 5.69 -24.96 7.74
N LEU A 73 4.92 -25.00 6.65
CA LEU A 73 5.46 -25.34 5.32
C LEU A 73 6.03 -24.15 4.56
N LEU A 74 5.48 -22.95 4.78
CA LEU A 74 5.79 -21.79 3.95
C LEU A 74 6.52 -20.71 4.74
N PRO A 75 7.68 -20.24 4.25
CA PRO A 75 8.32 -19.09 4.85
C PRO A 75 7.43 -17.86 4.64
N LYS A 76 7.34 -17.01 5.67
CA LYS A 76 6.74 -15.69 5.53
C LYS A 76 7.50 -14.91 4.47
N LYS A 77 6.77 -14.18 3.63
CA LYS A 77 7.42 -13.23 2.71
C LYS A 77 8.22 -12.25 3.57
N LYS A 78 9.46 -11.95 3.21
CA LYS A 78 10.16 -10.83 3.83
C LYS A 78 9.83 -9.61 3.00
N GLN A 79 9.45 -8.51 3.65
CA GLN A 79 9.49 -7.23 2.96
C GLN A 79 10.96 -6.97 2.64
N GLY A 80 11.29 -6.87 1.35
CA GLY A 80 12.66 -6.57 0.96
C GLY A 80 13.05 -5.21 1.55
N ARG A 81 14.27 -5.12 2.11
CA ARG A 81 14.82 -3.82 2.50
C ARG A 81 14.85 -2.96 1.24
N ARG A 82 14.07 -1.88 1.24
CA ARG A 82 14.04 -0.95 0.12
C ARG A 82 15.43 -0.32 0.06
N ARG A 83 16.18 -0.61 -1.00
CA ARG A 83 17.45 0.08 -1.24
C ARG A 83 17.12 1.54 -1.49
N GLU A 84 17.56 2.39 -0.58
CA GLU A 84 17.50 3.83 -0.79
C GLU A 84 18.45 4.15 -1.93
N VAL A 85 17.94 4.87 -2.92
CA VAL A 85 18.75 5.26 -4.07
C VAL A 85 19.64 6.40 -3.59
N TYR A 86 20.94 6.37 -3.89
CA TYR A 86 21.92 7.27 -3.27
C TYR A 86 21.59 8.78 -3.41
N TRP A 87 20.97 9.20 -4.52
CA TRP A 87 20.51 10.58 -4.73
C TRP A 87 19.16 10.91 -4.05
N TRP A 88 18.53 9.95 -3.38
CA TRP A 88 17.24 10.14 -2.72
C TRP A 88 17.43 10.83 -1.37
N CYS A 89 16.80 11.99 -1.19
CA CYS A 89 16.86 12.77 0.04
C CYS A 89 15.46 13.14 0.55
N GLU A 90 15.39 13.60 1.81
CA GLU A 90 14.13 13.96 2.46
C GLU A 90 13.39 15.11 1.73
N SER A 91 14.12 16.05 1.11
CA SER A 91 13.51 17.13 0.33
C SER A 91 12.69 16.60 -0.86
N ILE A 92 13.23 15.61 -1.59
CA ILE A 92 12.52 14.91 -2.68
C ILE A 92 11.33 14.13 -2.13
N ALA A 93 11.48 13.46 -0.99
CA ALA A 93 10.39 12.73 -0.36
C ALA A 93 9.21 13.66 0.00
N GLU A 94 9.50 14.82 0.58
CA GLU A 94 8.51 15.82 0.94
C GLU A 94 7.84 16.44 -0.29
N LEU A 95 8.62 16.82 -1.31
CA LEU A 95 8.09 17.32 -2.59
C LEU A 95 7.21 16.27 -3.29
N ARG A 96 7.59 14.99 -3.23
CA ARG A 96 6.80 13.90 -3.78
C ARG A 96 5.49 13.74 -3.02
N ARG A 97 5.49 13.80 -1.68
CA ARG A 97 4.28 13.78 -0.86
C ARG A 97 3.34 14.94 -1.24
N LYS A 98 3.87 16.16 -1.35
CA LYS A 98 3.12 17.37 -1.77
C LYS A 98 2.54 17.19 -3.18
N CYS A 99 3.36 16.77 -4.15
CA CYS A 99 2.93 16.54 -5.54
C CYS A 99 1.80 15.50 -5.64
N LEU A 100 1.92 14.37 -4.93
CA LEU A 100 0.89 13.33 -4.92
C LEU A 100 -0.40 13.79 -4.23
N LYS A 101 -0.31 14.60 -3.18
CA LYS A 101 -1.47 15.23 -2.54
C LYS A 101 -2.23 16.09 -3.55
N LYS A 102 -1.52 16.96 -4.30
CA LYS A 102 -2.13 17.79 -5.35
C LYS A 102 -2.71 16.96 -6.50
N LYS A 103 -2.03 15.90 -6.95
CA LYS A 103 -2.56 14.96 -7.95
C LYS A 103 -3.89 14.35 -7.50
N ARG A 104 -3.97 13.86 -6.24
CA ARG A 104 -5.21 13.29 -5.69
C ARG A 104 -6.33 14.33 -5.59
N GLN A 105 -6.02 15.56 -5.19
CA GLN A 105 -7.00 16.65 -5.16
C GLN A 105 -7.56 16.95 -6.55
N MET A 106 -6.70 17.07 -7.55
CA MET A 106 -7.09 17.26 -8.95
C MET A 106 -7.99 16.12 -9.45
N VAL A 107 -7.59 14.86 -9.25
CA VAL A 107 -8.39 13.69 -9.68
C VAL A 107 -9.76 13.66 -9.00
N ARG A 108 -9.83 13.97 -7.70
CA ARG A 108 -11.11 14.03 -6.98
C ARG A 108 -12.01 15.14 -7.49
N LYS A 109 -11.48 16.35 -7.70
CA LYS A 109 -12.22 17.48 -8.27
C LYS A 109 -12.74 17.17 -9.68
N ASN A 110 -11.96 16.48 -10.50
CA ASN A 110 -12.39 16.08 -11.85
C ASN A 110 -13.53 15.05 -11.83
N ARG A 111 -13.65 14.22 -10.77
CA ARG A 111 -14.69 13.19 -10.64
C ARG A 111 -15.96 13.69 -9.94
N ARG A 112 -15.89 14.78 -9.17
CA ARG A 112 -17.02 15.29 -8.38
C ARG A 112 -17.98 16.08 -9.28
N GLN A 113 -19.24 15.65 -9.34
CA GLN A 113 -20.32 16.38 -9.99
C GLN A 113 -20.51 17.77 -9.33
N GLY A 114 -20.78 18.80 -10.14
CA GLY A 114 -20.94 20.18 -9.68
C GLY A 114 -19.63 20.96 -9.44
N THR A 115 -18.46 20.36 -9.68
CA THR A 115 -17.19 21.10 -9.63
C THR A 115 -17.06 21.99 -10.87
N SER A 116 -16.85 23.29 -10.68
CA SER A 116 -16.69 24.25 -11.78
C SER A 116 -15.41 23.97 -12.57
N ASP A 117 -15.42 24.28 -13.87
CA ASP A 117 -14.23 24.14 -14.71
C ASP A 117 -13.08 25.05 -14.28
N GLN A 118 -13.38 26.20 -13.67
CA GLN A 118 -12.36 27.06 -13.07
C GLN A 118 -11.64 26.36 -11.92
N GLU A 119 -12.39 25.65 -11.06
CA GLU A 119 -11.80 24.89 -9.95
C GLU A 119 -10.95 23.70 -10.43
N LYS A 120 -11.38 23.03 -11.50
CA LYS A 120 -10.60 21.95 -12.15
C LYS A 120 -9.30 22.49 -12.73
N LYS A 121 -9.36 23.63 -13.44
CA LYS A 121 -8.17 24.32 -13.98
C LYS A 121 -7.20 24.74 -12.88
N GLN A 122 -7.69 25.33 -11.80
CA GLN A 122 -6.86 25.69 -10.65
C GLN A 122 -6.17 24.47 -10.01
N ALA A 123 -6.91 23.37 -9.82
CA ALA A 123 -6.35 22.15 -9.25
C ALA A 123 -5.28 21.52 -10.16
N TYR A 124 -5.49 21.58 -11.48
CA TYR A 124 -4.50 21.16 -12.46
C TYR A 124 -3.23 22.01 -12.39
N GLU A 125 -3.35 23.34 -12.33
CA GLU A 125 -2.19 24.23 -12.28
C GLU A 125 -1.38 24.04 -10.99
N LEU A 126 -2.04 23.87 -9.84
CA LEU A 126 -1.38 23.54 -8.58
C LEU A 126 -0.61 22.21 -8.65
N TYR A 127 -1.17 21.19 -9.30
CA TYR A 127 -0.47 19.92 -9.52
C TYR A 127 0.72 20.09 -10.48
N LYS A 128 0.54 20.83 -11.57
CA LYS A 128 1.60 21.11 -12.56
C LYS A 128 2.80 21.81 -11.91
N GLN A 129 2.57 22.82 -11.09
CA GLN A 129 3.61 23.51 -10.34
C GLN A 129 4.33 22.58 -9.35
N ALA A 130 3.58 21.78 -8.58
CA ALA A 130 4.18 20.82 -7.64
C ALA A 130 5.01 19.76 -8.38
N ARG A 131 4.56 19.29 -9.54
CA ARG A 131 5.29 18.35 -10.40
C ARG A 131 6.57 18.97 -10.97
N LYS A 132 6.53 20.24 -11.38
CA LYS A 132 7.72 20.97 -11.86
C LYS A 132 8.78 21.07 -10.76
N LYS A 133 8.40 21.47 -9.55
CA LYS A 133 9.30 21.55 -8.39
C LYS A 133 9.94 20.19 -8.08
N LEU A 134 9.14 19.12 -8.05
CA LEU A 134 9.65 17.76 -7.84
C LEU A 134 10.65 17.33 -8.92
N LYS A 135 10.36 17.60 -10.20
CA LYS A 135 11.28 17.26 -11.30
C LYS A 135 12.62 17.99 -11.19
N LEU A 136 12.57 19.29 -10.88
CA LEU A 136 13.76 20.12 -10.72
C LEU A 136 14.65 19.59 -9.60
N GLU A 137 14.06 19.29 -8.44
CA GLU A 137 14.81 18.79 -7.29
C GLU A 137 15.42 17.40 -7.55
N ILE A 138 14.70 16.51 -8.23
CA ILE A 138 15.26 15.23 -8.66
C ILE A 138 16.46 15.44 -9.60
N GLY A 139 16.37 16.40 -10.52
CA GLY A 139 17.48 16.74 -11.41
C GLY A 139 18.71 17.20 -10.63
N ARG A 140 18.52 18.15 -9.70
CA ARG A 140 19.59 18.69 -8.84
C ARG A 140 20.23 17.61 -7.97
N ALA A 141 19.42 16.77 -7.33
CA ALA A 141 19.95 15.72 -6.48
C ALA A 141 20.76 14.69 -7.28
N LYS A 142 20.30 14.32 -8.47
CA LYS A 142 21.08 13.44 -9.36
C LYS A 142 22.39 14.06 -9.81
N GLU A 143 22.37 15.35 -10.18
CA GLU A 143 23.57 16.06 -10.59
C GLU A 143 24.57 16.18 -9.43
N LYS A 144 24.10 16.56 -8.24
CA LYS A 144 24.93 16.61 -7.03
C LYS A 144 25.56 15.26 -6.74
N ALA A 145 24.75 14.22 -6.73
CA ALA A 145 25.22 12.90 -6.38
C ALA A 145 26.17 12.33 -7.45
N TRP A 146 25.98 12.68 -8.73
CA TRP A 146 26.95 12.37 -9.79
C TRP A 146 28.30 13.07 -9.55
N LYS A 147 28.29 14.34 -9.13
CA LYS A 147 29.52 15.08 -8.81
C LYS A 147 30.27 14.47 -7.62
N GLU A 148 29.54 14.06 -6.57
CA GLU A 148 30.14 13.34 -5.42
C GLU A 148 30.84 12.06 -5.88
N VAL A 149 30.19 11.24 -6.73
CA VAL A 149 30.81 10.02 -7.27
C VAL A 149 32.05 10.33 -8.11
N CYS A 150 32.07 11.42 -8.86
CA CYS A 150 33.28 11.83 -9.60
C CYS A 150 34.42 12.24 -8.65
N GLN A 151 34.11 13.00 -7.58
CA GLN A 151 35.10 13.42 -6.58
C GLN A 151 35.68 12.23 -5.83
N ASP A 152 34.84 11.28 -5.40
CA ASP A 152 35.28 10.06 -4.70
C ASP A 152 36.23 9.20 -5.56
N VAL A 153 36.19 9.32 -6.89
CA VAL A 153 37.09 8.62 -7.82
C VAL A 153 38.38 9.40 -8.04
N GLU A 154 38.35 10.72 -7.90
CA GLU A 154 39.51 11.61 -8.05
C GLU A 154 40.36 11.68 -6.77
N GLU A 155 39.80 11.43 -5.59
CA GLU A 155 40.56 11.18 -4.36
C GLU A 155 41.30 9.85 -4.49
N ASP A 156 42.61 9.90 -4.77
CA ASP A 156 43.45 8.71 -4.90
C ASP A 156 43.43 7.91 -3.59
N PRO A 157 42.93 6.66 -3.60
CA PRO A 157 42.94 5.81 -2.40
C PRO A 157 44.34 5.29 -2.02
N TRP A 158 45.40 5.69 -2.74
CA TRP A 158 46.77 5.22 -2.54
C TRP A 158 47.83 6.30 -2.27
N ASP A 159 47.43 7.56 -2.03
CA ASP A 159 48.32 8.58 -1.44
C ASP A 159 48.38 8.49 0.10
#